data_AF-A0A9D6QGW5-F1
#
_entry.id   AF-A0A9D6QGW5-F1
#
_cell.length_a   1.000
_cell.length_b   1.000
_cell.length_c   1.000
_cell.angle_alpha   90.00
_cell.angle_beta   90.00
_cell.angle_gamma   90.00
#
_symmetry.space_group_name_H-M   'P 1'
#
loop_
_entity.id
_entity.type
_entity.pdbx_description
1 polymer ?
#
loop_
_entity_poly.entity_id
_entity_poly.type
_entity_poly.pdbx_seq_one_letter_code
_entity_poly.pdbx_strand_id
1 'polypeptide(L)'
;MSIAIQIPGVKLGLIEATNVQVQLVHPGLAAEMDAVCDRIRRTHTIDQVALLDSVRGVRGMFRAWGVDPSRYRPSSEALLRRVVQGKGLYRISNVVDVCNLCSIETGWPFGLYDRAHLDPPIVMRLGQNGESYEGIGKQTWHLAGRPILVDSRGPFGCPISDSTRTMITE
;
A
#
# COMPACT_ATOMS: atom_id res chain seq x y z
N MET A 1 19.36 -1.23 0.40
CA MET A 1 18.82 -1.07 1.78
C MET A 1 18.33 -2.41 2.32
N SER A 2 18.21 -2.61 3.64
CA SER A 2 17.64 -3.82 4.25
C SER A 2 16.55 -3.45 5.27
N ILE A 3 15.52 -4.29 5.37
CA ILE A 3 14.43 -4.13 6.36
C ILE A 3 14.47 -5.33 7.31
N ALA A 4 14.63 -5.07 8.61
CA ALA A 4 14.50 -6.11 9.62
C ALA A 4 13.02 -6.42 9.87
N ILE A 5 12.63 -7.68 9.87
CA ILE A 5 11.23 -8.10 10.10
C ILE A 5 11.14 -8.69 11.51
N GLN A 6 10.29 -8.10 12.36
CA GLN A 6 10.08 -8.51 13.76
C GLN A 6 8.67 -9.06 14.03
N ILE A 7 7.89 -9.31 12.98
CA ILE A 7 6.55 -9.89 13.09
C ILE A 7 6.46 -11.20 12.31
N PRO A 8 5.71 -12.20 12.81
CA PRO A 8 5.63 -13.50 12.17
C PRO A 8 4.82 -13.45 10.86
N GLY A 9 5.12 -14.38 9.97
CA GLY A 9 4.32 -14.63 8.77
C GLY A 9 4.44 -13.59 7.65
N VAL A 10 5.46 -12.72 7.70
CA VAL A 10 5.72 -11.74 6.63
C VAL A 10 6.91 -12.14 5.77
N LYS A 11 6.76 -11.90 4.47
CA LYS A 11 7.88 -11.66 3.57
C LYS A 11 7.68 -10.31 2.88
N LEU A 12 8.76 -9.53 2.79
CA LEU A 12 8.76 -8.26 2.07
C LEU A 12 9.58 -8.41 0.79
N GLY A 13 9.03 -7.92 -0.32
CA GLY A 13 9.83 -7.57 -1.50
C GLY A 13 10.32 -6.13 -1.35
N LEU A 14 11.56 -5.87 -1.73
CA LEU A 14 12.13 -4.52 -1.78
C LEU A 14 12.62 -4.24 -3.19
N ILE A 15 12.16 -3.12 -3.74
CA ILE A 15 12.65 -2.57 -5.01
C ILE A 15 13.17 -1.17 -4.71
N GLU A 16 14.41 -0.90 -5.07
CA GLU A 16 14.99 0.45 -5.01
C GLU A 16 15.19 0.93 -6.44
N ALA A 17 14.64 2.10 -6.76
CA ALA A 17 14.83 2.77 -8.03
C ALA A 17 15.55 4.10 -7.80
N THR A 18 16.53 4.41 -8.66
CA THR A 18 17.30 5.65 -8.64
C THR A 18 17.05 6.43 -9.92
N ASN A 19 17.31 7.75 -9.89
CA ASN A 19 17.08 8.64 -11.04
C ASN A 19 15.64 8.62 -11.57
N VAL A 20 14.67 8.46 -10.67
CA VAL A 20 13.26 8.45 -10.99
C VAL A 20 12.77 9.89 -11.17
N GLN A 21 12.08 10.16 -12.27
CA GLN A 21 11.42 11.44 -12.51
C GLN A 21 9.92 11.29 -12.24
N VAL A 22 9.42 12.02 -11.25
CA VAL A 22 7.99 12.05 -10.91
C VAL A 22 7.28 12.99 -11.88
N GLN A 23 6.20 12.51 -12.49
CA GLN A 23 5.42 13.26 -13.48
C GLN A 23 3.93 13.03 -13.26
N LEU A 24 3.11 14.08 -13.38
CA LEU A 24 1.69 14.03 -13.01
C LEU A 24 0.82 13.14 -13.91
N VAL A 25 1.17 12.90 -15.17
CA VAL A 25 0.38 12.06 -16.09
C VAL A 25 1.27 11.55 -17.21
N HIS A 26 1.22 10.26 -17.52
CA HIS A 26 1.83 9.68 -18.73
C HIS A 26 0.75 9.00 -19.59
N PRO A 27 0.46 9.44 -20.82
CA PRO A 27 -0.65 8.93 -21.63
C PRO A 27 -0.63 7.40 -21.83
N GLY A 28 0.55 6.83 -22.05
CA GLY A 28 0.68 5.37 -22.20
C GLY A 28 0.35 4.60 -20.92
N LEU A 29 0.72 5.15 -19.75
CA LEU A 29 0.35 4.55 -18.45
C LEU A 29 -1.14 4.73 -18.20
N ALA A 30 -1.70 5.87 -18.62
CA ALA A 30 -3.11 6.13 -18.45
C ALA A 30 -3.98 5.08 -19.17
N ALA A 31 -3.66 4.82 -20.44
CA ALA A 31 -4.32 3.81 -21.25
C ALA A 31 -4.17 2.40 -20.67
N GLU A 32 -2.97 2.04 -20.18
CA GLU A 32 -2.73 0.73 -19.55
C GLU A 32 -3.59 0.55 -18.30
N MET A 33 -3.63 1.56 -17.42
CA MET A 33 -4.45 1.50 -16.21
C MET A 33 -5.95 1.37 -16.54
N ASP A 34 -6.44 2.05 -17.58
CA ASP A 34 -7.83 1.92 -18.01
C ASP A 34 -8.11 0.51 -18.54
N ALA A 35 -7.21 -0.05 -19.36
CA ALA A 35 -7.33 -1.43 -19.86
C ALA A 35 -7.35 -2.47 -18.73
N VAL A 36 -6.50 -2.31 -17.72
CA VAL A 36 -6.47 -3.19 -16.53
C VAL A 36 -7.72 -3.02 -15.68
N CYS A 37 -8.17 -1.78 -15.45
CA CYS A 37 -9.43 -1.52 -14.75
C CYS A 37 -10.62 -2.18 -15.47
N ASP A 38 -10.70 -2.07 -16.79
CA ASP A 38 -11.72 -2.71 -17.62
C ASP A 38 -11.70 -4.22 -17.51
N ARG A 39 -10.50 -4.82 -17.62
CA ARG A 39 -10.33 -6.27 -17.48
C ARG A 39 -10.79 -6.75 -16.11
N ILE A 40 -10.36 -6.10 -15.02
CA ILE A 40 -10.76 -6.47 -13.66
C ILE A 40 -12.27 -6.33 -13.48
N ARG A 41 -12.89 -5.24 -13.95
CA ARG A 41 -14.35 -5.03 -13.88
C ARG A 41 -15.16 -6.10 -14.60
N ARG A 42 -14.66 -6.62 -15.72
CA ARG A 42 -15.33 -7.66 -16.51
C ARG A 42 -15.16 -9.06 -15.92
N THR A 43 -14.09 -9.28 -15.15
CA THR A 43 -13.70 -10.61 -14.66
C THR A 43 -14.00 -10.84 -13.18
N HIS A 44 -14.27 -9.78 -12.42
CA HIS A 44 -14.49 -9.86 -10.98
C HIS A 44 -15.71 -9.06 -10.54
N THR A 45 -16.49 -9.65 -9.64
CA THR A 45 -17.51 -8.96 -8.85
C THR A 45 -16.94 -8.53 -7.49
N ILE A 46 -17.70 -7.69 -6.79
CA ILE A 46 -17.34 -7.20 -5.44
C ILE A 46 -17.15 -8.33 -4.42
N ASP A 47 -17.92 -9.42 -4.55
CA ASP A 47 -17.84 -10.57 -3.65
C ASP A 47 -16.65 -11.46 -4.01
N GLN A 48 -16.35 -11.59 -5.31
CA GLN A 48 -15.19 -12.35 -5.79
C GLN A 48 -13.85 -11.73 -5.36
N VAL A 49 -13.76 -10.40 -5.21
CA VAL A 49 -12.53 -9.75 -4.72
C VAL A 49 -12.09 -10.31 -3.37
N ALA A 50 -13.04 -10.57 -2.46
CA ALA A 50 -12.71 -11.13 -1.14
C ALA A 50 -12.24 -12.59 -1.18
N LEU A 51 -12.49 -13.29 -2.29
CA LEU A 51 -12.15 -14.69 -2.52
C LEU A 51 -10.80 -14.88 -3.21
N LEU A 52 -10.21 -13.82 -3.78
CA LEU A 52 -8.88 -13.86 -4.39
C LEU A 52 -7.84 -14.36 -3.39
N ASP A 53 -6.98 -15.28 -3.81
CA ASP A 53 -6.01 -15.90 -2.92
C ASP A 53 -5.05 -14.89 -2.29
N SER A 54 -4.61 -13.88 -3.04
CA SER A 54 -3.78 -12.78 -2.52
C SER A 54 -4.53 -11.96 -1.47
N VAL A 55 -5.79 -11.59 -1.73
CA VAL A 55 -6.64 -10.87 -0.77
C VAL A 55 -6.86 -11.71 0.49
N ARG A 56 -7.18 -13.00 0.35
CA ARG A 56 -7.31 -13.93 1.49
C ARG A 56 -6.02 -14.05 2.28
N GLY A 57 -4.87 -14.10 1.60
CA GLY A 57 -3.54 -14.13 2.21
C GLY A 57 -3.27 -12.87 3.03
N VAL A 58 -3.48 -11.68 2.46
CA VAL A 58 -3.28 -10.40 3.15
C VAL A 58 -4.24 -10.26 4.34
N ARG A 59 -5.50 -10.67 4.19
CA ARG A 59 -6.48 -10.69 5.29
C ARG A 59 -6.07 -11.68 6.39
N GLY A 60 -5.55 -12.85 6.03
CA GLY A 60 -5.01 -13.83 6.99
C GLY A 60 -3.82 -13.28 7.76
N MET A 61 -2.92 -12.58 7.07
CA MET A 61 -1.78 -11.90 7.64
C MET A 61 -2.20 -10.80 8.65
N PHE A 62 -3.19 -9.97 8.32
CA PHE A 62 -3.74 -8.97 9.26
C PHE A 62 -4.33 -9.63 10.52
N ARG A 63 -5.10 -10.71 10.36
CA ARG A 63 -5.66 -11.46 11.50
C ARG A 63 -4.58 -12.06 12.39
N ALA A 64 -3.49 -12.56 11.81
CA ALA A 64 -2.34 -13.09 12.57
C ALA A 64 -1.66 -12.01 13.44
N TRP A 65 -1.88 -10.73 13.13
CA TRP A 65 -1.40 -9.59 13.92
C TRP A 65 -2.46 -9.00 14.85
N GLY A 66 -3.66 -9.59 14.91
CA GLY A 66 -4.78 -9.06 15.69
C GLY A 66 -5.47 -7.84 15.05
N VAL A 67 -5.23 -7.56 13.77
CA VAL A 67 -5.91 -6.49 13.03
C VAL A 67 -7.12 -7.06 12.30
N ASP A 68 -8.30 -6.49 12.52
CA ASP A 68 -9.51 -6.84 11.76
C ASP A 68 -9.46 -6.20 10.34
N PRO A 69 -9.27 -6.99 9.27
CA PRO A 69 -9.18 -6.47 7.91
C PRO A 69 -10.54 -6.01 7.35
N SER A 70 -11.66 -6.28 8.03
CA SER A 70 -12.98 -5.75 7.64
C SER A 70 -13.14 -4.31 8.12
N ARG A 71 -12.58 -3.98 9.30
CA ARG A 71 -12.53 -2.61 9.84
C ARG A 71 -11.40 -1.79 9.21
N TYR A 72 -10.25 -2.41 9.00
CA TYR A 72 -9.05 -1.77 8.46
C TYR A 72 -8.60 -2.49 7.19
N ARG A 73 -9.25 -2.13 6.09
CA ARG A 73 -9.05 -2.78 4.79
C ARG A 73 -7.64 -2.49 4.26
N PRO A 74 -6.89 -3.52 3.82
CA PRO A 74 -5.63 -3.32 3.11
C PRO A 74 -5.79 -2.45 1.85
N SER A 75 -4.78 -1.68 1.50
CA SER A 75 -4.83 -0.76 0.35
C SER A 75 -5.14 -1.48 -0.97
N SER A 76 -4.53 -2.64 -1.23
CA SER A 76 -4.77 -3.43 -2.45
C SER A 76 -6.23 -3.88 -2.59
N GLU A 77 -6.83 -4.39 -1.50
CA GLU A 77 -8.25 -4.78 -1.47
C GLU A 77 -9.15 -3.54 -1.67
N ALA A 78 -8.81 -2.40 -1.07
CA ALA A 78 -9.57 -1.16 -1.25
C ALA A 78 -9.55 -0.68 -2.72
N LEU A 79 -8.40 -0.73 -3.39
CA LEU A 79 -8.25 -0.38 -4.80
C LEU A 79 -9.00 -1.36 -5.71
N LEU A 80 -8.87 -2.67 -5.49
CA LEU A 80 -9.63 -3.68 -6.25
C LEU A 80 -11.14 -3.46 -6.15
N ARG A 81 -11.65 -3.24 -4.94
CA ARG A 81 -13.08 -2.93 -4.70
C ARG A 81 -13.49 -1.63 -5.39
N ARG A 82 -12.63 -0.61 -5.40
CA ARG A 82 -12.88 0.65 -6.11
C ARG A 82 -13.03 0.42 -7.61
N VAL A 83 -12.15 -0.39 -8.21
CA VAL A 83 -12.18 -0.73 -9.63
C VAL A 83 -13.46 -1.50 -9.99
N VAL A 84 -13.79 -2.59 -9.28
CA VAL A 84 -15.01 -3.37 -9.59
C VAL A 84 -16.31 -2.58 -9.39
N GLN A 85 -16.29 -1.52 -8.57
CA GLN A 85 -17.41 -0.58 -8.41
C GLN A 85 -17.50 0.48 -9.52
N GLY A 86 -16.65 0.40 -10.55
CA GLY A 86 -16.66 1.34 -11.67
C GLY A 86 -16.01 2.68 -11.40
N LYS A 87 -15.30 2.85 -10.27
CA LYS A 87 -14.70 4.13 -9.86
C LYS A 87 -13.28 4.35 -10.39
N GLY A 88 -12.71 3.35 -11.09
CA GLY A 88 -11.34 3.36 -11.60
C GLY A 88 -10.27 3.50 -10.51
N LEU A 89 -9.02 3.72 -10.94
CA LEU A 89 -7.93 4.12 -10.05
C LEU A 89 -7.83 5.65 -9.94
N TYR A 90 -7.13 6.12 -8.91
CA TYR A 90 -6.68 7.51 -8.85
C TYR A 90 -5.62 7.78 -9.93
N ARG A 91 -5.45 9.06 -10.29
CA ARG A 91 -4.40 9.56 -11.18
C ARG A 91 -3.55 10.54 -10.37
N ILE A 92 -2.45 10.05 -9.80
CA ILE A 92 -1.65 10.80 -8.81
C ILE A 92 -0.34 11.24 -9.43
N SER A 93 0.49 10.28 -9.80
CA SER A 93 1.75 10.50 -10.51
C SER A 93 2.17 9.19 -11.14
N ASN A 94 3.01 9.23 -12.18
CA ASN A 94 3.51 8.05 -12.88
C ASN A 94 4.01 6.94 -11.93
N VAL A 95 4.73 7.29 -10.86
CA VAL A 95 5.28 6.31 -9.92
C VAL A 95 4.23 5.74 -8.97
N VAL A 96 3.34 6.59 -8.42
CA VAL A 96 2.26 6.14 -7.54
C VAL A 96 1.26 5.29 -8.31
N ASP A 97 0.97 5.68 -9.54
CA ASP A 97 0.03 5.03 -10.43
C ASP A 97 0.52 3.64 -10.85
N VAL A 98 1.82 3.47 -11.14
CA VAL A 98 2.43 2.14 -11.35
C VAL A 98 2.29 1.25 -10.11
N CYS A 99 2.55 1.76 -8.91
CA CYS A 99 2.37 0.99 -7.67
C CYS A 99 0.91 0.58 -7.43
N ASN A 100 -0.04 1.47 -7.72
CA ASN A 100 -1.47 1.17 -7.64
C ASN A 100 -1.88 0.12 -8.67
N LEU A 101 -1.33 0.19 -9.89
CA LEU A 101 -1.55 -0.80 -10.94
C LEU A 101 -1.05 -2.18 -10.51
N CYS A 102 0.18 -2.28 -10.01
CA CYS A 102 0.73 -3.52 -9.43
C CYS A 102 -0.12 -4.07 -8.29
N SER A 103 -0.66 -3.19 -7.43
CA SER A 103 -1.53 -3.58 -6.32
C SER A 103 -2.81 -4.26 -6.78
N ILE A 104 -3.46 -3.74 -7.84
CA ILE A 104 -4.70 -4.35 -8.34
C ILE A 104 -4.45 -5.57 -9.25
N GLU A 105 -3.31 -5.62 -9.93
CA GLU A 105 -2.94 -6.77 -10.76
C GLU A 105 -2.66 -8.01 -9.91
N THR A 106 -1.97 -7.81 -8.79
CA THR A 106 -1.50 -8.92 -7.96
C THR A 106 -2.35 -9.17 -6.71
N GLY A 107 -3.10 -8.15 -6.27
CA GLY A 107 -3.86 -8.15 -5.02
C GLY A 107 -3.00 -8.00 -3.75
N TRP A 108 -1.68 -7.82 -3.87
CA TRP A 108 -0.79 -7.54 -2.75
C TRP A 108 -0.69 -6.03 -2.48
N PRO A 109 -0.56 -5.59 -1.21
CA PRO A 109 -0.34 -4.18 -0.90
C PRO A 109 1.10 -3.77 -1.26
N PHE A 110 1.23 -2.64 -1.96
CA PHE A 110 2.52 -1.99 -2.22
C PHE A 110 2.61 -0.70 -1.41
N GLY A 111 3.78 -0.46 -0.81
CA GLY A 111 4.16 0.83 -0.24
C GLY A 111 5.20 1.49 -1.14
N LEU A 112 5.15 2.82 -1.26
CA LEU A 112 6.06 3.61 -2.07
C LEU A 112 6.55 4.80 -1.24
N TYR A 113 7.87 4.90 -1.09
CA TYR A 113 8.49 5.85 -0.16
C TYR A 113 9.61 6.61 -0.85
N ASP A 114 9.65 7.92 -0.60
CA ASP A 114 10.81 8.72 -1.01
C ASP A 114 12.00 8.37 -0.12
N ARG A 115 13.04 7.82 -0.76
CA ARG A 115 14.26 7.40 -0.08
C ARG A 115 14.97 8.55 0.64
N ALA A 116 14.84 9.79 0.16
CA ALA A 116 15.45 10.96 0.79
C ALA A 116 14.86 11.27 2.18
N HIS A 117 13.65 10.76 2.47
CA HIS A 117 12.95 10.98 3.73
C HIS A 117 13.05 9.81 4.71
N LEU A 118 13.85 8.79 4.40
CA LEU A 118 14.07 7.60 5.21
C LEU A 118 15.43 7.62 5.91
N ASP A 119 15.42 7.32 7.21
CA ASP A 119 16.63 7.26 8.04
C ASP A 119 16.84 5.87 8.65
N PRO A 120 17.55 4.96 7.94
CA PRO A 120 17.80 3.60 8.41
C PRO A 120 18.45 3.55 9.82
N PRO A 121 18.30 2.43 10.56
CA PRO A 121 17.77 1.13 10.13
C PRO A 121 16.24 1.13 9.99
N ILE A 122 15.72 0.36 9.03
CA ILE A 122 14.28 0.17 8.85
C ILE A 122 13.85 -1.16 9.45
N VAL A 123 12.76 -1.12 10.22
CA VAL A 123 12.19 -2.28 10.91
C VAL A 123 10.70 -2.37 10.60
N MET A 124 10.24 -3.57 10.23
CA MET A 124 8.83 -3.91 10.22
C MET A 124 8.44 -4.54 11.56
N ARG A 125 7.57 -3.88 12.31
CA ARG A 125 7.07 -4.34 13.61
C ARG A 125 5.61 -3.97 13.83
N LEU A 126 5.03 -4.41 14.94
CA LEU A 126 3.75 -3.85 15.40
C LEU A 126 3.98 -2.47 16.04
N GLY A 127 3.04 -1.56 15.82
CA GLY A 127 3.03 -0.26 16.48
C GLY A 127 2.76 -0.39 17.98
N GLN A 128 3.43 0.47 18.74
CA GLN A 128 3.34 0.57 20.19
C GLN A 128 2.22 1.53 20.60
N ASN A 129 1.83 1.47 21.87
CA ASN A 129 0.84 2.39 22.41
C ASN A 129 1.35 3.84 22.31
N GLY A 130 0.47 4.74 21.87
CA GLY A 130 0.79 6.16 21.68
C GLY A 130 1.44 6.50 20.33
N GLU A 131 1.90 5.52 19.55
CA GLU A 131 2.45 5.80 18.22
C GLU A 131 1.36 6.23 17.24
N SER A 132 1.65 7.30 16.49
CA SER A 132 0.80 7.80 15.41
C SER A 132 1.59 8.56 14.36
N TYR A 133 1.01 8.75 13.18
CA TYR A 133 1.49 9.73 12.19
C TYR A 133 0.32 10.35 11.43
N GLU A 134 0.60 11.44 10.73
CA GLU A 134 -0.32 12.01 9.73
C GLU A 134 -0.30 11.16 8.46
N GLY A 135 -1.42 10.49 8.17
CA GLY A 135 -1.56 9.64 7.00
C GLY A 135 -1.88 10.41 5.73
N ILE A 136 -1.52 9.85 4.58
CA ILE A 136 -1.91 10.39 3.27
C ILE A 136 -3.44 10.45 3.21
N GLY A 137 -3.99 11.64 2.97
CA GLY A 137 -5.44 11.92 3.07
C GLY A 137 -5.87 12.74 4.29
N LYS A 138 -4.92 13.24 5.10
CA LYS A 138 -5.12 14.19 6.21
C LYS A 138 -5.93 13.67 7.39
N GLN A 139 -5.62 12.44 7.83
CA GLN A 139 -6.11 11.88 9.10
C GLN A 139 -4.94 11.37 9.94
N THR A 140 -4.94 11.68 11.23
CA THR A 140 -4.03 11.07 12.20
C THR A 140 -4.33 9.59 12.33
N TRP A 141 -3.32 8.76 12.04
CA TRP A 141 -3.39 7.30 12.14
C TRP A 141 -2.73 6.83 13.43
N HIS A 142 -3.52 6.25 14.36
CA HIS A 142 -2.99 5.56 15.53
C HIS A 142 -2.48 4.17 15.15
N LEU A 143 -1.30 3.77 15.63
CA LEU A 143 -0.57 2.62 15.10
C LEU A 143 -0.49 1.44 16.04
N ALA A 144 -0.97 1.58 17.28
CA ALA A 144 -0.95 0.52 18.28
C ALA A 144 -1.52 -0.80 17.72
N GLY A 145 -0.71 -1.86 17.78
CA GLY A 145 -1.06 -3.20 17.30
C GLY A 145 -1.10 -3.35 15.77
N ARG A 146 -0.72 -2.34 14.99
CA ARG A 146 -0.76 -2.38 13.52
C ARG A 146 0.61 -2.71 12.94
N PRO A 147 0.68 -3.46 11.83
CA PRO A 147 1.93 -3.65 11.09
C PRO A 147 2.40 -2.31 10.53
N ILE A 148 3.63 -1.93 10.87
CA ILE A 148 4.22 -0.67 10.44
C ILE A 148 5.66 -0.85 10.02
N LEU A 149 6.11 0.02 9.11
CA LEU A 149 7.51 0.29 8.87
C LEU A 149 7.95 1.49 9.70
N VAL A 150 9.09 1.34 10.35
CA VAL A 150 9.67 2.31 11.28
C VAL A 150 11.13 2.49 10.92
N ASP A 151 11.58 3.73 10.90
CA ASP A 151 12.98 4.11 10.79
C ASP A 151 13.44 4.83 12.07
N SER A 152 14.65 5.38 12.09
CA SER A 152 15.16 6.09 13.29
C SER A 152 14.38 7.36 13.67
N ARG A 153 13.57 7.92 12.76
CA ARG A 153 12.69 9.07 13.01
C ARG A 153 11.28 8.66 13.45
N GLY A 154 10.95 7.38 13.38
CA GLY A 154 9.67 6.84 13.81
C GLY A 154 8.89 6.15 12.69
N PRO A 155 7.58 5.90 12.87
CA PRO A 155 6.78 5.18 11.91
C PRO A 155 6.58 5.99 10.61
N PHE A 156 6.52 5.29 9.48
CA PHE A 156 6.30 5.93 8.18
C PHE A 156 5.43 5.14 7.20
N GLY A 157 5.36 3.82 7.32
CA GLY A 157 4.64 2.98 6.37
C GLY A 157 3.65 2.04 7.04
N CYS A 158 2.53 1.77 6.38
CA CYS A 158 1.53 0.79 6.82
C CYS A 158 0.76 0.25 5.60
N PRO A 159 0.43 -1.06 5.53
CA PRO A 159 -0.32 -1.66 4.42
C PRO A 159 -1.77 -1.17 4.25
N ILE A 160 -2.16 -0.06 4.91
CA ILE A 160 -3.47 0.59 4.84
C ILE A 160 -3.33 2.02 4.30
N SER A 161 -2.45 2.83 4.91
CA SER A 161 -2.19 4.22 4.53
C SER A 161 -0.83 4.63 5.08
N ASP A 162 0.05 5.14 4.21
CA ASP A 162 1.39 5.57 4.59
C ASP A 162 1.41 6.98 5.20
N SER A 163 2.52 7.33 5.85
CA SER A 163 2.74 8.66 6.40
C SER A 163 3.01 9.67 5.30
N THR A 164 2.48 10.88 5.49
CA THR A 164 2.85 12.06 4.69
C THR A 164 4.34 12.40 4.74
N ARG A 165 5.07 11.97 5.79
CA ARG A 165 6.51 12.23 5.94
C ARG A 165 7.34 11.67 4.79
N THR A 166 6.97 10.50 4.28
CA THR A 166 7.75 9.74 3.29
C THR A 166 7.01 9.60 1.97
N MET A 167 5.93 10.36 1.77
CA MET A 167 5.16 10.31 0.53
C MET A 167 6.01 10.81 -0.64
N ILE A 168 5.70 10.33 -1.83
CA ILE A 168 6.28 10.90 -3.04
C ILE A 168 5.75 12.32 -3.24
N THR A 169 6.66 13.25 -3.49
CA THR A 169 6.37 14.61 -3.94
C THR A 169 6.92 14.83 -5.35
N GLU A 170 6.48 15.90 -6.01
CA GLU A 170 7.07 16.39 -7.26
C GLU A 170 8.48 16.95 -7.05
#